data_AF-A0A4Q0I7V3-F1
#
_entry.id   AF-A0A4Q0I7V3-F1
#
_cell.length_a   1.000
_cell.length_b   1.000
_cell.length_c   1.000
_cell.angle_alpha   90.00
_cell.angle_beta   90.00
_cell.angle_gamma   90.00
#
_symmetry.space_group_name_H-M   'P 1'
#
loop_
_entity.id
_entity.type
_entity.pdbx_description
1 polymer ?
#
loop_
_entity_poly.entity_id
_entity_poly.type
_entity_poly.pdbx_seq_one_letter_code
_entity_poly.pdbx_strand_id
1 'polypeptide(L)'
;MDRMIDKQEKLMRRIERNFADYKASVLKLDKQSIFDKAAEIAAVKRVVHYMTNIHGYYERDIDYLLKFQNPLKLIVDRYQVNTRAYLHDVVARVCDTHDMSGEYPFRPAIRAKELVR
;
A
#
# COMPACT_ATOMS: atom_id res chain seq x y z
N MET A 1 20.47 19.68 19.36
CA MET A 1 20.01 18.29 19.22
C MET A 1 18.47 18.21 19.19
N ASP A 2 17.76 19.11 19.91
CA ASP A 2 16.28 19.15 20.01
C ASP A 2 15.50 19.36 18.70
N ARG A 3 15.87 20.36 17.88
CA ARG A 3 15.02 20.84 16.77
C ARG A 3 14.65 19.76 15.73
N MET A 4 15.54 18.82 15.46
CA MET A 4 15.30 17.73 14.51
C MET A 4 14.35 16.67 15.08
N ILE A 5 14.53 16.33 16.37
CA ILE A 5 13.66 15.40 17.09
C ILE A 5 12.24 16.00 17.17
N ASP A 6 12.12 17.28 17.51
CA ASP A 6 10.83 18.00 17.53
C ASP A 6 10.11 17.97 16.17
N LYS A 7 10.86 18.19 15.09
CA LYS A 7 10.31 18.14 13.72
C LYS A 7 9.83 16.74 13.37
N GLN A 8 10.61 15.71 13.72
CA GLN A 8 10.25 14.32 13.47
C GLN A 8 8.99 13.93 14.26
N GLU A 9 8.93 14.26 15.54
CA GLU A 9 7.73 14.03 16.35
C GLU A 9 6.51 14.77 15.79
N LYS A 10 6.69 16.00 15.32
CA LYS A 10 5.61 16.78 14.70
C LYS A 10 5.08 16.10 13.43
N LEU A 11 5.97 15.54 12.60
CA LEU A 11 5.57 14.78 11.42
C LEU A 11 4.86 13.48 11.82
N MET A 12 5.40 12.72 12.77
CA MET A 12 4.78 11.48 13.26
C MET A 12 3.37 11.73 13.78
N ARG A 13 3.18 12.73 14.65
CA ARG A 13 1.85 13.14 15.15
C ARG A 13 0.89 13.54 14.02
N ARG A 14 1.39 14.19 12.96
CA ARG A 14 0.58 14.53 11.78
C ARG A 14 0.13 13.29 11.03
N ILE A 15 1.03 12.33 10.80
CA ILE A 15 0.74 11.06 10.13
C ILE A 15 -0.26 10.24 10.94
N GLU A 16 -0.08 10.15 12.26
CA GLU A 16 -1.01 9.45 13.16
C GLU A 16 -2.40 10.07 13.15
N ARG A 17 -2.49 11.41 13.17
CA ARG A 17 -3.78 12.11 13.03
C ARG A 17 -4.42 11.83 11.67
N ASN A 18 -3.69 11.94 10.56
CA ASN A 18 -4.22 11.64 9.24
C ASN A 18 -4.69 10.18 9.13
N PHE A 19 -3.99 9.25 9.77
CA PHE A 19 -4.39 7.86 9.83
C PHE A 19 -5.66 7.64 10.66
N ALA A 20 -5.78 8.31 11.81
CA ALA A 20 -6.98 8.25 12.64
C ALA A 20 -8.21 8.78 11.88
N ASP A 21 -8.07 9.90 11.18
CA ASP A 21 -9.14 10.47 10.35
C ASP A 21 -9.55 9.51 9.22
N TYR A 22 -8.57 8.94 8.52
CA TYR A 22 -8.81 7.92 7.48
C TYR A 22 -9.52 6.69 8.06
N LYS A 23 -9.00 6.13 9.16
CA LYS A 23 -9.60 4.96 9.82
C LYS A 23 -11.04 5.24 10.24
N ALA A 24 -11.31 6.41 10.81
CA ALA A 24 -12.65 6.82 11.19
C ALA A 24 -13.58 6.94 9.97
N SER A 25 -13.08 7.42 8.82
CA SER A 25 -13.88 7.45 7.57
C SER A 25 -14.18 6.06 7.03
N VAL A 26 -13.21 5.14 7.05
CA VAL A 26 -13.37 3.76 6.53
C VAL A 26 -14.34 2.97 7.40
N LEU A 27 -14.26 3.11 8.73
CA LEU A 27 -15.13 2.38 9.66
C LEU A 27 -16.60 2.84 9.64
N LYS A 28 -16.93 3.94 8.94
CA LYS A 28 -18.31 4.37 8.69
C LYS A 28 -18.93 3.71 7.47
N LEU A 29 -18.12 3.03 6.64
CA LEU A 29 -18.59 2.36 5.44
C LEU A 29 -19.23 1.00 5.78
N ASP A 30 -20.08 0.51 4.88
CA ASP A 30 -20.62 -0.84 4.98
C ASP A 30 -19.55 -1.91 4.70
N LYS A 31 -19.88 -3.17 4.99
CA LYS A 31 -18.94 -4.31 4.87
C LYS A 31 -18.41 -4.48 3.44
N GLN A 32 -19.25 -4.29 2.42
CA GLN A 32 -18.85 -4.45 1.02
C GLN A 32 -17.90 -3.31 0.63
N SER A 33 -18.25 -2.07 0.95
CA SER A 33 -17.39 -0.91 0.70
C SER A 33 -16.03 -1.01 1.42
N ILE A 34 -15.96 -1.58 2.62
CA ILE A 34 -14.70 -1.84 3.32
C ILE A 34 -13.88 -2.91 2.57
N PHE A 35 -14.53 -3.99 2.12
CA PHE A 35 -13.87 -5.05 1.35
C PHE A 35 -13.28 -4.52 0.05
N ASP A 36 -14.04 -3.70 -0.69
CA ASP A 36 -13.60 -3.09 -1.95
C ASP A 36 -12.42 -2.13 -1.73
N LYS A 37 -12.28 -1.58 -0.52
CA LYS A 37 -11.15 -0.74 -0.10
C LYS A 37 -9.97 -1.51 0.48
N ALA A 38 -9.98 -2.84 0.55
CA ALA A 38 -8.95 -3.62 1.22
C ALA A 38 -7.52 -3.30 0.73
N ALA A 39 -7.32 -3.14 -0.58
CA ALA A 39 -6.02 -2.79 -1.15
C ALA A 39 -5.53 -1.39 -0.73
N GLU A 40 -6.44 -0.41 -0.66
CA GLU A 40 -6.16 0.94 -0.17
C GLU A 40 -5.82 0.91 1.33
N ILE A 41 -6.60 0.19 2.14
CA ILE A 41 -6.36 0.01 3.58
C ILE A 41 -4.99 -0.62 3.83
N ALA A 42 -4.62 -1.66 3.07
CA ALA A 42 -3.31 -2.30 3.18
C ALA A 42 -2.17 -1.33 2.84
N ALA A 43 -2.32 -0.54 1.77
CA ALA A 43 -1.34 0.48 1.38
C ALA A 43 -1.17 1.55 2.48
N VAL A 44 -2.27 2.09 3.01
CA VAL A 44 -2.23 3.08 4.10
C VAL A 44 -1.52 2.52 5.32
N LYS A 45 -1.87 1.31 5.78
CA LYS A 45 -1.23 0.68 6.94
C LYS A 45 0.27 0.50 6.74
N ARG A 46 0.71 0.09 5.56
CA ARG A 46 2.12 -0.12 5.24
C ARG A 46 2.89 1.21 5.23
N VAL A 47 2.32 2.26 4.63
CA VAL A 47 2.93 3.59 4.61
C VAL A 47 3.04 4.17 6.02
N VAL A 48 1.98 4.09 6.84
CA VAL A 48 2.02 4.55 8.23
C VAL A 48 3.14 3.84 9.00
N HIS A 49 3.17 2.50 8.94
CA HIS A 49 4.19 1.73 9.65
C HIS A 49 5.61 2.13 9.25
N TYR A 50 5.87 2.27 7.94
CA TYR A 50 7.17 2.68 7.43
C TYR A 50 7.54 4.10 7.89
N MET A 51 6.61 5.05 7.74
CA MET A 51 6.82 6.46 8.04
C MET A 51 6.97 6.77 9.53
N THR A 52 6.49 5.90 10.43
CA THR A 52 6.59 6.14 11.88
C THR A 52 7.58 5.24 12.61
N ASN A 53 7.97 4.09 12.05
CA ASN A 53 8.81 3.11 12.77
C ASN A 53 10.14 2.77 12.06
N ILE A 54 10.21 2.92 10.74
CA ILE A 54 11.33 2.37 9.95
C ILE A 54 12.16 3.47 9.31
N HIS A 55 11.52 4.51 8.79
CA HIS A 55 12.19 5.50 7.98
C HIS A 55 13.04 6.45 8.83
N GLY A 56 14.34 6.50 8.54
CA GLY A 56 15.20 7.58 9.02
C GLY A 56 14.99 8.81 8.14
N TYR A 57 14.54 9.91 8.75
CA TYR A 57 14.29 11.14 8.01
C TYR A 57 15.51 12.05 7.99
N TYR A 58 15.77 12.67 6.83
CA TYR A 58 16.58 13.89 6.77
C TYR A 58 15.71 15.11 7.09
N GLU A 59 16.31 16.15 7.70
CA GLU A 59 15.57 17.35 8.11
C GLU A 59 14.82 18.01 6.94
N ARG A 60 15.45 18.05 5.76
CA ARG A 60 14.87 18.57 4.51
C ARG A 60 13.57 17.84 4.14
N ASP A 61 13.53 16.53 4.31
CA ASP A 61 12.38 15.71 3.94
C ASP A 61 11.22 15.96 4.89
N ILE A 62 11.51 16.10 6.20
CA ILE A 62 10.51 16.47 7.19
C ILE A 62 9.92 17.84 6.87
N ASP A 63 10.78 18.83 6.63
CA ASP A 63 10.35 20.19 6.29
C ASP A 63 9.51 20.23 5.02
N TYR A 64 9.81 19.38 4.04
CA TYR A 64 9.00 19.26 2.83
C TYR A 64 7.64 18.60 3.11
N LEU A 65 7.62 17.47 3.81
CA LEU A 65 6.38 16.74 4.13
C LEU A 65 5.44 17.53 5.03
N LEU A 66 5.98 18.33 5.96
CA LEU A 66 5.19 19.19 6.85
C LEU A 66 4.49 20.35 6.13
N LYS A 67 4.79 20.63 4.86
CA LYS A 67 4.06 21.62 4.04
C LYS A 67 2.67 21.12 3.65
N PHE A 68 2.44 19.80 3.67
CA PHE A 68 1.17 19.20 3.27
C PHE A 68 0.22 19.06 4.46
N GLN A 69 -1.07 19.26 4.21
CA GLN A 69 -2.11 19.03 5.23
C GLN A 69 -2.26 17.53 5.56
N ASN A 70 -2.10 16.69 4.54
CA ASN A 70 -2.19 15.23 4.63
C ASN A 70 -1.01 14.56 3.92
N PRO A 71 0.21 14.61 4.49
CA PRO A 71 1.38 13.94 3.93
C PRO A 71 1.19 12.42 3.81
N LEU A 72 0.38 11.80 4.69
CA LEU A 72 0.07 10.38 4.58
C LEU A 72 -0.60 10.04 3.24
N LYS A 73 -1.65 10.78 2.85
CA LYS A 73 -2.33 10.57 1.57
C LYS A 73 -1.39 10.73 0.38
N LEU A 74 -0.56 11.77 0.39
CA LEU A 74 0.44 12.01 -0.67
C LEU A 74 1.33 10.78 -0.89
N ILE A 75 1.90 10.23 0.19
CA ILE A 75 2.81 9.10 0.08
C ILE A 75 2.09 7.81 -0.29
N VAL A 76 0.86 7.59 0.20
CA VAL A 76 0.02 6.44 -0.18
C VAL A 76 -0.29 6.46 -1.68
N ASP A 77 -0.72 7.61 -2.21
CA ASP A 77 -1.05 7.75 -3.63
C ASP A 77 0.19 7.44 -4.51
N ARG A 78 1.37 7.92 -4.13
CA ARG A 78 2.63 7.62 -4.84
C ARG A 78 3.07 6.16 -4.69
N TYR A 79 2.91 5.58 -3.50
CA TYR A 79 3.22 4.18 -3.24
C TYR A 79 2.37 3.25 -4.11
N GLN A 80 1.06 3.51 -4.22
CA GLN A 80 0.15 2.70 -5.02
C GLN A 80 0.45 2.73 -6.52
N VAL A 81 0.87 3.89 -7.06
CA VAL A 81 1.31 3.97 -8.47
C VAL A 81 2.54 3.08 -8.69
N ASN A 82 3.50 3.12 -7.78
CA ASN A 82 4.72 2.33 -7.90
C ASN A 82 4.44 0.82 -7.73
N THR A 83 3.60 0.40 -6.77
CA THR A 83 3.27 -1.02 -6.60
C THR A 83 2.51 -1.61 -7.77
N ARG A 84 1.70 -0.82 -8.49
CA ARG A 84 1.07 -1.26 -9.74
C ARG A 84 2.11 -1.61 -10.80
N ALA A 85 3.17 -0.81 -10.93
CA ALA A 85 4.26 -1.12 -11.85
C ALA A 85 4.97 -2.42 -11.44
N TYR A 86 5.30 -2.59 -10.15
CA TYR A 86 5.91 -3.84 -9.68
C TYR A 86 5.03 -5.08 -9.90
N LEU A 87 3.71 -4.96 -9.74
CA LEU A 87 2.79 -6.09 -9.99
C LEU A 87 2.79 -6.48 -11.47
N HIS A 88 2.80 -5.51 -12.38
CA HIS A 88 2.92 -5.77 -13.81
C HIS A 88 4.17 -6.60 -14.11
N ASP A 89 5.32 -6.21 -13.54
CA ASP A 89 6.59 -6.90 -13.76
C ASP A 89 6.61 -8.31 -13.17
N VAL A 90 5.93 -8.52 -12.03
CA VAL A 90 5.74 -9.86 -11.46
C VAL A 90 4.92 -10.74 -12.40
N VAL A 91 3.82 -10.22 -12.94
CA VAL A 91 2.97 -10.96 -13.89
C VAL A 91 3.74 -11.28 -15.16
N ALA A 92 4.38 -10.28 -15.77
CA ALA A 92 5.18 -10.45 -16.98
C ALA A 92 6.25 -11.52 -16.79
N ARG A 93 7.00 -11.47 -15.68
CA ARG A 93 8.01 -12.49 -15.37
C ARG A 93 7.40 -13.89 -15.33
N VAL A 94 6.34 -14.11 -14.54
CA VAL A 94 5.71 -15.44 -14.42
C VAL A 94 5.27 -15.98 -15.78
N CYS A 95 4.72 -15.10 -16.63
CA CYS A 95 4.27 -15.47 -17.98
C CYS A 95 5.42 -15.75 -18.95
N ASP A 96 6.49 -14.96 -18.91
CA ASP A 96 7.59 -15.05 -19.87
C ASP A 96 8.54 -16.21 -19.52
N THR A 97 8.88 -16.36 -18.23
CA THR A 97 9.89 -17.32 -17.77
C THR A 97 9.30 -18.68 -17.42
N HIS A 98 8.00 -18.77 -17.15
CA HIS A 98 7.34 -19.99 -16.66
C HIS A 98 7.98 -20.57 -15.39
N ASP A 99 8.67 -19.73 -14.59
CA ASP A 99 9.53 -20.12 -13.45
C ASP A 99 8.81 -20.98 -12.39
N MET A 100 7.47 -20.97 -12.35
CA MET A 100 6.67 -21.65 -11.31
C MET A 100 5.78 -22.79 -11.84
N SER A 101 5.95 -23.19 -13.10
CA SER A 101 5.12 -24.21 -13.78
C SER A 101 5.14 -25.60 -13.14
N GLY A 102 6.19 -25.94 -12.39
CA GLY A 102 6.29 -27.20 -11.63
C GLY A 102 5.78 -27.12 -10.18
N GLU A 103 5.67 -25.91 -9.61
CA GLU A 103 5.29 -25.69 -8.21
C GLU A 103 3.78 -25.44 -8.04
N TYR A 104 3.11 -24.97 -9.10
CA TYR A 104 1.68 -24.68 -9.10
C TYR A 104 0.99 -25.56 -10.13
N PRO A 105 -0.04 -26.35 -9.73
CA PRO A 105 -0.72 -27.23 -10.66
C PRO A 105 -1.43 -26.42 -11.74
N PHE A 106 -1.17 -26.76 -13.00
CA PHE A 106 -2.00 -26.26 -14.09
C PHE A 106 -3.43 -26.75 -13.95
N ARG A 107 -4.38 -25.96 -14.46
CA ARG A 107 -5.77 -26.40 -14.58
C ARG A 107 -5.78 -27.71 -15.40
N PRO A 108 -6.48 -28.77 -14.93
CA PRO A 108 -6.64 -29.98 -15.72
C PRO A 108 -7.28 -29.65 -17.07
N ALA A 109 -6.83 -30.31 -18.15
CA ALA A 109 -7.49 -30.18 -19.44
C ALA A 109 -8.96 -30.61 -19.31
N ILE A 110 -9.90 -29.70 -19.58
CA ILE A 110 -11.32 -30.05 -19.68
C ILE A 110 -11.44 -31.00 -20.87
N ARG A 111 -11.80 -32.27 -20.62
CA ARG A 111 -12.03 -33.22 -21.71
C ARG A 111 -13.25 -32.74 -22.47
N ALA A 112 -13.17 -32.67 -23.80
CA ALA A 112 -14.25 -32.20 -24.69
C ALA A 112 -15.63 -32.88 -24.49
N LYS A 113 -15.70 -33.99 -23.73
CA LYS A 113 -16.94 -34.69 -23.36
C LYS A 113 -17.79 -33.97 -22.30
N GLU A 114 -17.27 -32.96 -21.61
CA GLU A 114 -18.00 -32.23 -20.55
C GLU A 114 -18.63 -30.91 -21.01
N LEU A 115 -18.38 -30.49 -22.25
CA LEU A 115 -18.97 -29.28 -22.86
C LEU A 115 -20.33 -29.53 -23.54
N VAL A 116 -20.82 -30.77 -23.51
CA VAL A 116 -22.13 -31.17 -24.07
C VAL A 116 -22.96 -31.84 -22.98
N ARG A 117 -23.43 -31.06 -22.02
CA ARG A 117 -24.57 -31.39 -21.14
C ARG A 117 -25.31 -30.13 -20.75
#